data_AF-A0A9X2FY24-F1
#
_entry.id   AF-A0A9X2FY24-F1
#
_cell.length_a   1.000
_cell.length_b   1.000
_cell.length_c   1.000
_cell.angle_alpha   90.00
_cell.angle_beta   90.00
_cell.angle_gamma   90.00
#
_symmetry.space_group_name_H-M   'P 1'
#
loop_
_entity.id
_entity.type
_entity.pdbx_description
1 polymer ?
#
loop_
_entity_poly.entity_id
_entity_poly.type
_entity_poly.pdbx_seq_one_letter_code
_entity_poly.pdbx_strand_id
1 'polypeptide(L)'
;MVAPRGDHLGRVGAYPGDVSDTEATSDPTGDVDVRAVVDPATVRRAPRYKAFFWTGALVGVVLGLALSLYLVGSPSGAAMMKPGVYVTVLTAFVTLVTTLLAGLLAVIADRRSLRGR
;
A
#
# COMPACT_ATOMS: atom_id res chain seq x y z
N MET A 1 54.64 -40.49 62.93
CA MET A 1 53.73 -41.63 62.73
C MET A 1 52.99 -41.38 61.42
N VAL A 2 53.31 -42.21 60.41
CA VAL A 2 52.58 -42.59 59.18
C VAL A 2 51.44 -41.68 58.67
N ALA A 3 51.60 -41.17 57.44
CA ALA A 3 50.48 -40.76 56.58
C ALA A 3 49.90 -41.96 55.83
N PRO A 4 48.63 -41.91 55.38
CA PRO A 4 48.38 -42.39 54.02
C PRO A 4 47.39 -41.55 53.18
N ARG A 5 47.66 -41.67 51.87
CA ARG A 5 47.04 -41.18 50.63
C ARG A 5 45.57 -41.53 50.41
N GLY A 6 44.96 -40.79 49.48
CA GLY A 6 43.85 -41.21 48.61
C GLY A 6 43.16 -40.00 47.98
N ASP A 7 43.72 -39.37 46.95
CA ASP A 7 43.49 -39.66 45.53
C ASP A 7 42.02 -39.54 45.08
N HIS A 8 41.62 -38.34 44.61
CA HIS A 8 40.65 -38.22 43.52
C HIS A 8 41.12 -37.15 42.53
N LEU A 9 41.97 -37.61 41.62
CA LEU A 9 42.23 -36.96 40.34
C LEU A 9 40.93 -36.96 39.52
N GLY A 10 40.36 -35.79 39.29
CA GLY A 10 39.35 -35.52 38.27
C GLY A 10 39.86 -34.42 37.35
N ARG A 11 40.56 -34.85 36.30
CA ARG A 11 41.25 -34.07 35.28
C ARG A 11 40.39 -33.03 34.54
N VAL A 12 41.04 -31.88 34.30
CA VAL A 12 41.31 -31.23 32.99
C VAL A 12 40.13 -30.60 32.24
N GLY A 13 40.28 -29.30 32.03
CA GLY A 13 39.60 -28.57 30.96
C GLY A 13 39.93 -27.09 30.97
N ALA A 14 41.22 -26.73 30.88
CA ALA A 14 41.62 -25.36 30.58
C ALA A 14 41.10 -24.99 29.18
N TYR A 15 40.17 -24.03 29.10
CA TYR A 15 40.00 -23.21 27.90
C TYR A 15 40.65 -21.85 28.16
N PRO A 16 41.67 -21.46 27.37
CA PRO A 16 42.25 -20.14 27.41
C PRO A 16 41.47 -19.20 26.48
N GLY A 17 41.29 -17.94 26.89
CA GLY A 17 40.85 -16.87 26.00
C GLY A 17 39.70 -16.04 26.55
N ASP A 18 40.06 -14.97 27.26
CA ASP A 18 39.54 -13.60 27.16
C ASP A 18 38.06 -13.39 26.80
N VAL A 19 37.29 -12.79 27.71
CA VAL A 19 36.88 -11.37 27.59
C VAL A 19 36.29 -10.88 28.91
N SER A 20 36.73 -9.69 29.33
CA SER A 20 36.08 -8.91 30.39
C SER A 20 34.73 -8.39 29.89
N ASP A 21 33.64 -8.98 30.36
CA ASP A 21 32.31 -8.42 30.10
C ASP A 21 32.04 -7.26 31.06
N THR A 22 32.14 -6.09 30.45
CA THR A 22 31.82 -4.78 30.98
C THR A 22 30.34 -4.70 31.36
N GLU A 23 30.10 -4.44 32.64
CA GLU A 23 29.02 -3.61 33.19
C GLU A 23 27.76 -3.44 32.32
N ALA A 24 26.80 -4.36 32.49
CA ALA A 24 25.43 -4.18 32.03
C ALA A 24 24.70 -3.15 32.91
N THR A 25 24.89 -1.86 32.63
CA THR A 25 23.97 -0.81 33.11
C THR A 25 22.68 -0.90 32.30
N SER A 26 21.63 -1.42 32.92
CA SER A 26 20.28 -1.46 32.37
C SER A 26 19.43 -0.35 33.01
N ASP A 27 19.26 0.75 32.28
CA ASP A 27 18.05 1.59 32.39
C ASP A 27 17.75 2.26 31.04
N PRO A 28 16.81 1.73 30.24
CA PRO A 28 16.34 2.36 29.03
C PRO A 28 14.91 2.90 29.17
N THR A 29 14.49 3.36 30.36
CA THR A 29 13.22 4.10 30.50
C THR A 29 13.40 5.59 30.25
N GLY A 30 14.10 5.93 29.17
CA GLY A 30 14.01 7.26 28.58
C GLY A 30 12.72 7.34 27.79
N ASP A 31 11.76 8.16 28.25
CA ASP A 31 10.57 8.54 27.51
C ASP A 31 11.02 9.24 26.22
N VAL A 32 11.26 8.46 25.16
CA VAL A 32 11.63 8.98 23.85
C VAL A 32 10.38 9.64 23.29
N ASP A 33 10.35 10.97 23.25
CA ASP A 33 9.30 11.73 22.59
C ASP A 33 9.20 11.25 21.13
N VAL A 34 8.21 10.41 20.87
CA VAL A 34 8.03 9.68 19.60
C VAL A 34 7.98 10.65 18.41
N ARG A 35 7.66 11.93 18.67
CA ARG A 35 7.66 13.01 17.68
C ARG A 35 9.06 13.39 17.15
N ALA A 36 10.12 13.06 17.88
CA ALA A 36 11.51 13.33 17.47
C ALA A 36 12.10 12.23 16.57
N VAL A 37 11.56 11.00 16.66
CA VAL A 37 12.01 9.83 15.88
C VAL A 37 11.13 9.63 14.63
N VAL A 38 9.90 10.11 14.66
CA VAL A 38 9.01 10.08 13.50
C VAL A 38 9.26 11.32 12.65
N ASP A 39 10.04 11.16 11.59
CA ASP A 39 10.08 12.12 10.50
C ASP A 39 8.63 12.32 9.98
N PRO A 40 8.04 13.52 10.08
CA PRO A 40 6.70 13.79 9.57
C PRO A 40 6.55 13.49 8.08
N ALA A 41 7.66 13.44 7.33
CA ALA A 41 7.70 13.01 5.93
C ALA A 41 7.37 11.52 5.75
N THR A 42 7.45 10.71 6.82
CA THR A 42 7.03 9.29 6.86
C THR A 42 5.51 9.15 7.01
N VAL A 43 4.77 10.22 7.27
CA VAL A 43 3.30 10.21 7.13
C VAL A 43 2.95 10.24 5.64
N ARG A 44 3.16 9.10 4.99
CA ARG A 44 2.78 8.82 3.60
C ARG A 44 1.28 9.07 3.47
N ARG A 45 0.88 10.29 3.12
CA ARG A 45 -0.50 10.60 2.73
C ARG A 45 -0.85 9.63 1.62
N ALA A 46 -1.77 8.71 1.88
CA ALA A 46 -2.26 7.78 0.86
C ALA A 46 -2.65 8.62 -0.38
N PRO A 47 -2.03 8.38 -1.55
CA PRO A 47 -2.34 9.17 -2.72
C PRO A 47 -3.83 9.02 -3.00
N ARG A 48 -4.54 10.14 -3.16
CA ARG A 48 -6.01 10.15 -3.24
C ARG A 48 -6.50 9.70 -4.63
N TYR A 49 -6.03 8.55 -5.12
CA TYR A 49 -6.47 7.92 -6.37
C TYR A 49 -7.98 7.72 -6.41
N LYS A 50 -8.59 7.51 -5.24
CA LYS A 50 -10.04 7.38 -5.07
C LYS A 50 -10.82 8.54 -5.71
N ALA A 51 -10.32 9.77 -5.64
CA ALA A 51 -11.00 10.93 -6.22
C ALA A 51 -11.02 10.84 -7.76
N PHE A 52 -9.91 10.46 -8.38
CA PHE A 52 -9.81 10.32 -9.84
C PHE A 52 -10.74 9.22 -10.38
N PHE A 53 -10.72 8.04 -9.75
CA PHE A 53 -11.62 6.95 -10.14
C PHE A 53 -13.10 7.34 -9.99
N TRP A 54 -13.46 8.03 -8.90
CA TRP A 54 -14.82 8.54 -8.71
C TRP A 54 -15.23 9.55 -9.77
N THR A 55 -14.36 10.49 -10.11
CA THR A 55 -14.64 11.47 -11.17
C THR A 55 -14.80 10.79 -12.53
N GLY A 56 -13.92 9.86 -12.88
CA GLY A 56 -14.00 9.12 -14.14
C GLY A 56 -15.26 8.25 -14.23
N ALA A 57 -15.65 7.61 -13.13
CA ALA A 57 -16.90 6.84 -13.06
C ALA A 57 -18.12 7.75 -13.19
N LEU A 58 -18.16 8.88 -12.48
CA LEU A 58 -19.28 9.82 -12.54
C LEU A 58 -19.45 10.41 -13.95
N VAL A 59 -18.36 10.91 -14.54
CA VAL A 59 -18.35 11.41 -15.92
C VAL A 59 -18.77 10.31 -16.89
N GLY A 60 -18.28 9.09 -16.67
CA GLY A 60 -18.60 7.92 -17.44
C GLY A 60 -20.07 7.54 -17.46
N VAL A 61 -20.72 7.55 -16.28
CA VAL A 61 -22.15 7.27 -16.16
C VAL A 61 -22.96 8.34 -16.87
N VAL A 62 -22.61 9.62 -16.69
CA VAL A 62 -23.32 10.74 -17.34
C VAL A 62 -23.21 10.65 -18.86
N LEU A 63 -21.99 10.51 -19.37
CA LEU A 63 -21.74 10.41 -20.82
C LEU A 63 -22.33 9.12 -21.40
N GLY A 64 -22.18 8.00 -20.70
CA GLY A 64 -22.70 6.70 -21.08
C GLY A 64 -24.22 6.73 -21.22
N LEU A 65 -24.92 7.22 -20.20
CA LEU A 65 -26.38 7.37 -20.24
C LEU A 65 -26.83 8.32 -21.36
N ALA A 66 -26.21 9.50 -21.47
CA ALA A 66 -26.57 10.47 -22.49
C ALA A 66 -26.41 9.89 -23.91
N LEU A 67 -25.27 9.24 -24.18
CA LEU A 67 -24.98 8.61 -25.46
C LEU A 67 -25.94 7.43 -25.72
N SER A 68 -26.12 6.54 -24.76
CA SER A 68 -27.01 5.40 -24.87
C SER A 68 -28.46 5.79 -25.18
N LEU A 69 -29.00 6.77 -24.45
CA LEU A 69 -30.36 7.25 -24.67
C LEU A 69 -30.50 7.98 -26.01
N TYR A 70 -29.48 8.75 -26.40
CA TYR A 70 -29.44 9.39 -27.72
C TYR A 70 -29.50 8.37 -28.86
N LEU A 71 -28.72 7.28 -28.80
CA LEU A 71 -28.74 6.26 -29.85
C LEU A 71 -30.05 5.47 -29.88
N VAL A 72 -30.60 5.10 -28.72
CA VAL A 72 -31.88 4.38 -28.64
C VAL A 72 -33.05 5.25 -29.11
N GLY A 73 -33.00 6.56 -28.84
CA GLY A 73 -34.01 7.51 -29.31
C GLY A 73 -33.89 7.86 -30.81
N SER A 74 -32.81 7.46 -31.48
CA SER A 74 -32.62 7.70 -32.91
C SER A 74 -33.46 6.74 -33.78
N PRO A 75 -33.73 7.06 -35.06
CA PRO A 75 -34.44 6.15 -35.97
C PRO A 75 -33.79 4.76 -36.08
N SER A 76 -32.46 4.70 -35.94
CA SER A 76 -31.69 3.44 -35.92
C SER A 76 -31.99 2.58 -34.69
N GLY A 77 -32.40 3.19 -33.58
CA GLY A 77 -32.81 2.50 -32.36
C GLY A 77 -34.15 1.77 -32.49
N ALA A 78 -35.00 2.15 -33.45
CA ALA A 78 -36.31 1.52 -33.67
C ALA A 78 -36.19 0.05 -34.14
N ALA A 79 -35.08 -0.31 -34.81
CA ALA A 79 -34.81 -1.68 -35.24
C ALA A 79 -34.21 -2.55 -34.11
N MET A 80 -33.99 -2.00 -32.91
CA MET A 80 -33.29 -2.67 -31.84
C MET A 80 -34.24 -3.57 -31.02
N MET A 81 -33.96 -4.88 -31.02
CA MET A 81 -34.81 -5.87 -30.32
C MET A 81 -34.82 -5.70 -28.79
N LYS A 82 -33.74 -5.18 -28.19
CA LYS A 82 -33.56 -5.05 -26.74
C LYS A 82 -32.86 -3.73 -26.39
N PRO A 83 -33.56 -2.59 -26.48
CA PRO A 83 -32.98 -1.27 -26.24
C PRO A 83 -32.44 -1.12 -24.82
N GLY A 84 -33.10 -1.72 -23.82
CA GLY A 84 -32.62 -1.67 -22.42
C GLY A 84 -31.24 -2.31 -22.22
N VAL A 85 -30.95 -3.42 -22.90
CA VAL A 85 -29.62 -4.07 -22.83
C VAL A 85 -28.56 -3.19 -23.46
N TYR A 86 -28.89 -2.50 -24.55
CA TYR A 86 -27.96 -1.58 -25.18
C TYR A 86 -27.60 -0.42 -24.27
N VAL A 87 -28.60 0.17 -23.60
CA VAL A 87 -28.37 1.26 -22.65
C VAL A 87 -27.45 0.81 -21.53
N THR A 88 -27.71 -0.34 -20.91
CA THR A 88 -26.90 -0.80 -19.78
C THR A 88 -25.48 -1.18 -20.20
N VAL A 89 -25.31 -1.93 -21.28
CA VAL A 89 -23.98 -2.36 -21.75
C VAL A 89 -23.15 -1.17 -22.22
N LEU A 90 -23.72 -0.28 -23.04
CA LEU A 90 -22.98 0.88 -23.54
C LEU A 90 -22.65 1.85 -22.41
N THR A 91 -23.57 2.09 -21.47
CA THR A 91 -23.29 2.92 -20.29
C THR A 91 -22.17 2.31 -19.44
N ALA A 92 -22.22 1.00 -19.16
CA ALA A 92 -21.18 0.31 -18.41
C ALA A 92 -19.82 0.36 -19.12
N PHE A 93 -19.80 0.17 -20.44
CA PHE A 93 -18.59 0.26 -21.25
C PHE A 93 -17.96 1.66 -21.22
N VAL A 94 -18.74 2.70 -21.50
CA VAL A 94 -18.27 4.09 -21.44
C VAL A 94 -17.76 4.42 -20.05
N THR A 95 -18.48 4.01 -19.01
CA THR A 95 -18.09 4.22 -17.61
C THR A 95 -16.76 3.56 -17.29
N LEU A 96 -16.56 2.32 -17.72
CA LEU A 96 -15.31 1.60 -17.52
C LEU A 96 -14.15 2.33 -18.21
N VAL A 97 -14.33 2.74 -19.47
CA VAL A 97 -13.29 3.43 -20.26
C VAL A 97 -12.90 4.76 -19.61
N THR A 98 -13.86 5.61 -19.24
CA THR A 98 -13.57 6.91 -18.59
C THR A 98 -12.95 6.74 -17.21
N THR A 99 -13.36 5.70 -16.45
CA THR A 99 -12.79 5.37 -15.15
C THR A 99 -11.32 4.95 -15.28
N LEU A 100 -11.00 4.11 -16.26
CA LEU A 100 -9.62 3.70 -16.54
C LEU A 100 -8.76 4.88 -17.02
N LEU A 101 -9.29 5.73 -17.90
CA LEU A 101 -8.62 6.96 -18.33
C LEU A 101 -8.31 7.90 -17.16
N ALA A 102 -9.29 8.10 -16.26
CA ALA A 102 -9.08 8.91 -15.07
C ALA A 102 -8.03 8.30 -14.12
N GLY A 103 -8.05 6.98 -13.94
CA GLY A 103 -7.02 6.25 -13.20
C GLY A 103 -5.63 6.39 -13.83
N LEU A 104 -5.51 6.29 -15.15
CA LEU A 104 -4.26 6.49 -15.87
C LEU A 104 -3.72 7.91 -15.69
N LEU A 105 -4.58 8.92 -15.81
CA LEU A 105 -4.21 10.32 -15.56
C LEU A 105 -3.76 10.53 -14.11
N ALA A 106 -4.39 9.84 -13.15
CA ALA A 106 -3.99 9.88 -11.75
C ALA A 106 -2.57 9.33 -11.55
N VAL A 107 -2.23 8.21 -12.20
CA VAL A 107 -0.89 7.62 -12.16
C VAL A 107 0.16 8.55 -12.78
N ILE A 108 -0.17 9.18 -13.90
CA ILE A 108 0.72 10.14 -14.57
C ILE A 108 0.95 11.37 -13.67
N ALA A 109 -0.09 11.89 -13.04
CA ALA A 109 -0.01 13.01 -12.12
C ALA A 109 0.85 12.68 -10.89
N ASP A 110 0.67 11.49 -10.31
CA ASP A 110 1.47 11.03 -9.16
C ASP A 110 2.97 10.90 -9.53
N ARG A 111 3.27 10.29 -10.69
CA ARG A 111 4.64 10.18 -11.20
C ARG A 111 5.31 11.54 -11.43
N ARG A 112 4.56 12.54 -11.91
CA ARG A 112 5.08 13.91 -12.07
C ARG A 112 5.35 14.58 -10.72
N SER A 113 4.50 14.34 -9.72
CA SER A 113 4.67 14.94 -8.39
C SER A 113 5.93 14.47 -7.67
N LEU A 114 6.37 13.23 -7.89
CA LEU A 114 7.58 12.67 -7.26
C LEU A 114 8.89 13.10 -7.94
N ARG A 115 8.82 13.65 -9.16
CA ARG A 115 10.00 14.02 -9.96
C ARG A 115 10.35 15.51 -9.92
N GLY A 116 9.48 16.32 -9.33
CA GLY A 116 9.63 17.77 -9.21
C GLY A 116 10.07 18.25 -7.82
N ARG A 117 10.50 17.34 -6.95
CA ARG A 117 11.08 17.61 -5.62
C ARG A 117 12.40 16.85 -5.50
#